data_AF-A0A2T9YT41-F1
#
_entry.id   AF-A0A2T9YT41-F1
#
_cell.length_a   1.000
_cell.length_b   1.000
_cell.length_c   1.000
_cell.angle_alpha   90.00
_cell.angle_beta   90.00
_cell.angle_gamma   90.00
#
_symmetry.space_group_name_H-M   'P 1'
#
loop_
_entity.id
_entity.type
_entity.pdbx_description
1 polymer ?
#
loop_
_entity_poly.entity_id
_entity_poly.type
_entity_poly.pdbx_seq_one_letter_code
_entity_poly.pdbx_strand_id
1 'polypeptide(L)'
;MLNLFKNSFKGISIRKQTKPAFQARGIEEFFENGQALPTKQIPTGHAWRANHLRKKSWEDLQKLWFVLLKERNLLATQKAEARRNKIPAHFFSNEDRIGKCKQSMARIKFVLNERRLAYANYVKLEREKNKNMLLEEKKDKRIRDQKQHALGVNDTITLKNDLNTEKSPTQTIADPVKRE
;
A
#
# COMPACT_ATOMS: atom_id res chain seq x y z
N MET A 1 76.21 16.18 2.88
CA MET A 1 75.70 14.86 2.47
C MET A 1 74.47 14.55 3.30
N LEU A 2 73.31 14.55 2.62
CA LEU A 2 72.10 13.77 2.88
C LEU A 2 71.35 13.95 4.22
N ASN A 3 70.16 14.56 4.10
CA ASN A 3 69.04 14.54 5.04
C ASN A 3 68.65 13.12 5.46
N LEU A 4 68.26 12.91 6.73
CA LEU A 4 67.30 11.86 7.09
C LEU A 4 66.29 12.34 8.15
N PHE A 5 65.08 12.60 7.64
CA PHE A 5 63.76 12.38 8.25
C PHE A 5 63.49 12.89 9.67
N LYS A 6 63.07 14.17 9.76
CA LYS A 6 62.05 14.57 10.74
C LYS A 6 60.68 14.17 10.19
N ASN A 7 60.02 13.22 10.84
CA ASN A 7 58.63 12.85 10.60
C ASN A 7 57.72 14.08 10.75
N SER A 8 57.35 14.68 9.62
CA SER A 8 56.29 15.69 9.52
C SER A 8 54.96 14.98 9.33
N PHE A 9 54.36 14.50 10.42
CA PHE A 9 52.91 14.34 10.48
C PHE A 9 52.31 15.56 11.17
N LYS A 10 52.39 16.73 10.52
CA LYS A 10 51.49 17.83 10.82
C LYS A 10 50.11 17.40 10.33
N GLY A 11 49.21 17.17 11.27
CA GLY A 11 47.83 16.75 11.04
C GLY A 11 47.15 17.58 9.96
N ILE A 12 47.11 17.03 8.74
CA ILE A 12 46.13 17.42 7.75
C ILE A 12 44.88 16.66 8.17
N SER A 13 43.98 17.34 8.88
CA SER A 13 42.61 16.86 9.00
C SER A 13 42.03 16.80 7.59
N ILE A 14 42.06 15.63 6.96
CA ILE A 14 41.38 15.34 5.68
C ILE A 14 39.87 15.20 5.92
N ARG A 15 39.31 15.93 6.89
CA ARG A 15 37.87 16.09 6.99
C ARG A 15 37.47 17.02 5.85
N LYS A 16 37.23 16.45 4.66
CA LYS A 16 36.46 17.10 3.61
C LYS A 16 35.23 17.67 4.30
N GLN A 17 35.13 18.99 4.41
CA GLN A 17 33.89 19.63 4.80
C GLN A 17 32.88 19.32 3.69
N THR A 18 32.16 18.21 3.82
CA THR A 18 31.01 17.94 2.98
C THR A 18 30.01 19.02 3.35
N LYS A 19 29.84 20.04 2.49
CA LYS A 19 28.69 20.94 2.62
C LYS A 19 27.46 20.04 2.75
N PRO A 20 26.60 20.23 3.77
CA PRO A 20 25.40 19.43 3.87
C PRO A 20 24.63 19.58 2.56
N ALA A 21 24.07 18.50 2.04
CA ALA A 21 23.30 18.51 0.79
C ALA A 21 22.15 19.54 0.83
N PHE A 22 21.73 19.92 2.04
CA PHE A 22 20.76 20.96 2.31
C PHE A 22 21.40 22.06 3.18
N GLN A 23 21.52 23.27 2.63
CA GLN A 23 21.77 24.46 3.43
C GLN A 23 20.42 24.90 4.03
N ALA A 24 20.34 24.96 5.36
CA ALA A 24 19.17 25.52 6.03
C ALA A 24 19.04 27.00 5.66
N ARG A 25 18.29 27.28 4.60
CA ARG A 25 17.89 28.62 4.25
C ARG A 25 16.72 28.97 5.17
N GLY A 26 16.89 30.04 5.95
CA GLY A 26 15.90 30.51 6.90
C GLY A 26 14.80 31.30 6.18
N ILE A 27 14.67 32.57 6.56
CA ILE A 27 13.68 33.49 5.98
C ILE A 27 13.88 33.75 4.48
N GLU A 28 15.09 33.52 3.96
CA GLU A 28 15.43 33.69 2.56
C GLU A 28 14.62 32.78 1.62
N GLU A 29 14.13 31.63 2.08
CA GLU A 29 13.33 30.72 1.23
C GLU A 29 11.97 31.30 0.81
N PHE A 30 11.50 32.36 1.47
CA PHE A 30 10.26 33.05 1.11
C PHE A 30 10.45 34.02 -0.07
N PHE A 31 11.70 34.28 -0.48
CA PHE A 31 12.05 35.28 -1.48
C PHE A 31 12.73 34.64 -2.69
N GLU A 32 12.24 34.97 -3.88
CA GLU A 32 12.81 34.45 -5.13
C GLU A 32 14.09 35.22 -5.43
N ASN A 33 15.24 34.52 -5.48
CA ASN A 33 16.57 35.11 -5.68
C ASN A 33 16.94 36.22 -4.67
N GLY A 34 16.40 36.15 -3.45
CA GLY A 34 16.64 37.17 -2.41
C GLY A 34 15.93 38.52 -2.69
N GLN A 35 15.03 38.58 -3.66
CA GLN A 35 14.26 39.78 -3.98
C GLN A 35 12.84 39.70 -3.39
N ALA A 36 12.33 40.84 -2.90
CA ALA A 36 10.96 40.95 -2.38
C ALA A 36 9.92 40.69 -3.48
N LEU A 37 10.15 41.24 -4.67
CA LEU A 37 9.37 41.01 -5.87
C LEU A 37 10.31 40.73 -7.05
N PRO A 38 10.05 39.68 -7.85
CA PRO A 38 10.87 39.38 -9.00
C PRO A 38 10.67 40.44 -10.09
N THR A 39 11.75 40.91 -10.70
CA THR A 39 11.70 41.89 -11.80
C THR A 39 11.12 41.31 -13.10
N LYS A 40 11.27 39.99 -13.31
CA LYS A 40 10.81 39.29 -14.51
C LYS A 40 9.96 38.08 -14.13
N GLN A 41 8.86 37.89 -14.84
CA GLN A 41 8.05 36.67 -14.77
C GLN A 41 8.83 35.53 -15.45
N ILE A 42 9.22 34.52 -14.68
CA ILE A 42 9.88 33.32 -15.21
C ILE A 42 8.79 32.38 -15.75
N PRO A 43 8.91 31.88 -17.00
CA PRO A 43 7.95 30.92 -17.53
C PRO A 43 7.94 29.67 -16.65
N THR A 44 6.75 29.27 -16.20
CA THR A 44 6.58 28.10 -15.34
C THR A 44 6.06 26.90 -16.12
N GLY A 45 6.61 25.73 -15.77
CA GLY A 45 6.24 24.46 -16.39
C GLY A 45 4.80 24.01 -16.09
N HIS A 46 4.50 22.78 -16.45
CA HIS A 46 3.17 22.18 -16.25
C HIS A 46 3.02 21.64 -14.82
N ALA A 47 1.77 21.58 -14.35
CA ALA A 47 1.43 20.89 -13.10
C ALA A 47 1.72 19.38 -13.19
N TRP A 48 2.03 18.75 -12.05
CA TRP A 48 2.28 17.32 -11.97
C TRP A 48 1.07 16.50 -12.43
N ARG A 49 1.27 15.60 -13.39
CA ARG A 49 0.22 14.67 -13.87
C ARG A 49 0.08 13.48 -12.92
N ALA A 50 -1.15 13.01 -12.71
CA ALA A 50 -1.41 11.86 -11.85
C ALA A 50 -0.62 10.61 -12.27
N ASN A 51 -0.51 10.35 -13.59
CA ASN A 51 0.26 9.22 -14.13
C ASN A 51 1.73 9.23 -13.70
N HIS A 52 2.36 10.41 -13.59
CA HIS A 52 3.75 10.52 -13.11
C HIS A 52 3.83 10.29 -11.60
N LEU A 53 2.87 10.82 -10.84
CA LEU A 53 2.83 10.70 -9.38
C LEU A 53 2.60 9.25 -8.92
N ARG A 54 1.82 8.45 -9.67
CA ARG A 54 1.60 7.03 -9.36
C ARG A 54 2.88 6.21 -9.35
N LYS A 55 3.90 6.60 -10.14
CA LYS A 55 5.20 5.92 -10.23
C LYS A 55 6.19 6.34 -9.13
N LYS A 56 5.82 7.26 -8.22
CA LYS A 56 6.72 7.78 -7.18
C LYS A 56 6.54 7.08 -5.83
N SER A 57 7.61 6.96 -5.05
CA SER A 57 7.56 6.42 -3.69
C SER A 57 6.75 7.33 -2.76
N TRP A 58 6.36 6.83 -1.59
CA TRP A 58 5.69 7.66 -0.58
C TRP A 58 6.58 8.82 -0.11
N GLU A 59 7.87 8.55 0.13
CA GLU A 59 8.85 9.56 0.53
C GLU A 59 9.02 10.65 -0.52
N ASP A 60 9.08 10.29 -1.81
CA ASP A 60 9.19 11.27 -2.90
C ASP A 60 7.95 12.15 -2.98
N LEU A 61 6.76 11.59 -2.81
CA LEU A 61 5.51 12.35 -2.78
C LEU A 61 5.46 13.29 -1.57
N GLN A 62 5.97 12.87 -0.42
CA GLN A 62 6.06 13.70 0.78
C GLN A 62 7.05 14.85 0.58
N LYS A 63 8.24 14.58 0.04
CA LYS A 63 9.25 15.61 -0.29
C LYS A 63 8.67 16.60 -1.31
N LEU A 64 8.02 16.10 -2.36
CA LEU A 64 7.37 16.94 -3.36
C LEU A 64 6.26 17.81 -2.75
N TRP A 65 5.45 17.26 -1.84
CA TRP A 65 4.44 18.03 -1.13
C TRP A 65 5.04 19.25 -0.41
N PHE A 66 6.16 19.06 0.28
CA PHE A 66 6.85 20.16 0.95
C PHE A 66 7.45 21.17 -0.03
N VAL A 67 8.03 20.73 -1.14
CA VAL A 67 8.50 21.64 -2.19
C VAL A 67 7.36 22.52 -2.72
N LEU A 68 6.19 21.93 -3.00
CA LEU A 68 5.00 22.67 -3.45
C LEU A 68 4.44 23.60 -2.38
N LEU A 69 4.53 23.21 -1.10
CA LEU A 69 4.12 24.04 0.02
C LEU A 69 5.02 25.27 0.15
N LYS A 70 6.34 25.10 0.03
CA LYS A 70 7.29 26.21 0.06
C LYS A 70 7.07 27.19 -1.08
N GLU A 71 6.85 26.68 -2.30
CA GLU A 71 6.48 27.50 -3.46
C GLU A 71 5.21 28.31 -3.17
N ARG A 72 4.16 27.69 -2.62
CA ARG A 72 2.93 28.42 -2.26
C ARG A 72 3.16 29.51 -1.23
N ASN A 73 4.02 29.28 -0.25
CA ASN A 73 4.38 30.27 0.75
C ASN A 73 5.15 31.44 0.14
N LEU A 74 6.12 31.16 -0.72
CA LEU A 74 6.85 32.17 -1.49
C LEU A 74 5.90 33.03 -2.34
N LEU A 75 4.97 32.41 -3.06
CA LEU A 75 3.98 33.13 -3.87
C LEU A 75 3.02 33.98 -3.01
N ALA A 76 2.70 33.52 -1.79
CA ALA A 76 1.89 34.29 -0.85
C ALA A 76 2.65 35.53 -0.34
N THR A 77 3.94 35.41 -0.04
CA THR A 77 4.82 36.53 0.33
C THR A 77 4.88 37.55 -0.79
N GLN A 78 5.13 37.12 -2.03
CA GLN A 78 5.15 38.01 -3.18
C GLN A 78 3.81 38.72 -3.39
N LYS A 79 2.67 38.02 -3.20
CA LYS A 79 1.34 38.64 -3.27
C LYS A 79 1.12 39.70 -2.18
N ALA A 80 1.63 39.46 -0.98
CA ALA A 80 1.58 40.43 0.12
C ALA A 80 2.45 41.66 -0.16
N GLU A 81 3.67 41.47 -0.65
CA GLU A 81 4.58 42.56 -1.02
C GLU A 81 4.04 43.39 -2.20
N ALA A 82 3.45 42.76 -3.22
CA ALA A 82 2.81 43.47 -4.31
C ALA A 82 1.65 44.35 -3.81
N ARG A 83 0.83 43.82 -2.88
CA ARG A 83 -0.25 44.59 -2.24
C ARG A 83 0.29 45.76 -1.42
N ARG A 84 1.37 45.55 -0.67
CA ARG A 84 2.03 46.59 0.15
C ARG A 84 2.54 47.73 -0.72
N ASN A 85 3.13 47.40 -1.87
CA ASN A 85 3.62 48.36 -2.86
C ASN A 85 2.52 48.93 -3.77
N LYS A 86 1.23 48.64 -3.49
CA LYS A 86 0.06 49.08 -4.27
C LYS A 86 0.15 48.71 -5.76
N ILE A 87 0.82 47.60 -6.08
CA ILE A 87 0.92 47.11 -7.45
C ILE A 87 -0.43 46.45 -7.83
N PRO A 88 -1.07 46.89 -8.92
CA PRO A 88 -2.31 46.28 -9.38
C PRO A 88 -2.12 44.79 -9.71
N ALA A 89 -3.13 43.97 -9.38
CA ALA A 89 -3.08 42.52 -9.57
C ALA A 89 -2.84 42.07 -11.03
N HIS A 90 -3.23 42.88 -12.01
CA HIS A 90 -3.01 42.58 -13.43
C HIS A 90 -1.53 42.67 -13.84
N PHE A 91 -0.72 43.48 -13.16
CA PHE A 91 0.72 43.56 -13.40
C PHE A 91 1.50 42.44 -12.70
N PHE A 92 0.97 41.93 -11.58
CA PHE A 92 1.63 40.92 -10.75
C PHE A 92 0.66 39.79 -10.38
N SER A 93 0.18 39.06 -11.39
CA SER A 93 -0.66 37.88 -11.19
C SER A 93 0.20 36.61 -11.24
N ASN A 94 0.36 35.96 -10.09
CA ASN A 94 0.93 34.62 -9.98
C ASN A 94 -0.15 33.52 -9.90
N GLU A 95 -1.38 33.82 -10.34
CA GLU A 95 -2.53 32.92 -10.12
C GLU A 95 -2.36 31.58 -10.86
N ASP A 96 -1.76 31.58 -12.06
CA ASP A 96 -1.45 30.35 -12.81
C ASP A 96 -0.46 29.44 -12.06
N ARG A 97 0.63 30.00 -11.51
CA ARG A 97 1.59 29.26 -10.67
C ARG A 97 0.91 28.65 -9.45
N ILE A 98 0.08 29.44 -8.77
CA ILE A 98 -0.70 29.00 -7.61
C ILE A 98 -1.65 27.86 -8.00
N GLY A 99 -2.35 28.00 -9.13
CA GLY A 99 -3.25 26.99 -9.69
C GLY A 99 -2.53 25.67 -9.96
N LYS A 100 -1.38 25.71 -10.64
CA LYS A 100 -0.55 24.53 -10.93
C LYS A 100 -0.06 23.84 -9.65
N CYS A 101 0.32 24.59 -8.62
CA CYS A 101 0.72 24.06 -7.32
C CYS A 101 -0.46 23.35 -6.63
N LYS A 102 -1.61 24.03 -6.52
CA LYS A 102 -2.83 23.46 -5.92
C LYS A 102 -3.27 22.19 -6.66
N GLN A 103 -3.25 22.21 -7.99
CA GLN A 103 -3.61 21.07 -8.82
C GLN A 103 -2.67 19.88 -8.59
N SER A 104 -1.36 20.14 -8.50
CA SER A 104 -0.36 19.11 -8.18
C SER A 104 -0.59 18.50 -6.79
N MET A 105 -0.84 19.33 -5.78
CA MET A 105 -1.15 18.89 -4.42
C MET A 105 -2.44 18.05 -4.34
N ALA A 106 -3.49 18.48 -5.05
CA ALA A 106 -4.75 17.72 -5.13
C ALA A 106 -4.53 16.34 -5.75
N ARG A 107 -3.72 16.26 -6.82
CA ARG A 107 -3.37 14.98 -7.46
C ARG A 107 -2.52 14.07 -6.57
N ILE A 108 -1.63 14.63 -5.74
CA ILE A 108 -0.89 13.85 -4.73
C ILE A 108 -1.88 13.19 -3.76
N LYS A 109 -2.81 13.97 -3.19
CA LYS A 109 -3.85 13.43 -2.29
C LYS A 109 -4.69 12.36 -2.96
N PHE A 110 -5.08 12.60 -4.21
CA PHE A 110 -5.83 11.66 -5.00
C PHE A 110 -5.10 10.32 -5.18
N VAL A 111 -3.83 10.34 -5.61
CA VAL A 111 -3.01 9.12 -5.79
C VAL A 111 -2.80 8.37 -4.47
N LEU A 112 -2.60 9.08 -3.36
CA LEU A 112 -2.49 8.44 -2.05
C LEU A 112 -3.79 7.73 -1.65
N ASN A 113 -4.94 8.34 -1.92
CA ASN A 113 -6.24 7.70 -1.67
C ASN A 113 -6.48 6.51 -2.61
N GLU A 114 -6.12 6.60 -3.90
CA GLU A 114 -6.17 5.46 -4.82
C GLU A 114 -5.38 4.26 -4.27
N ARG A 115 -4.14 4.49 -3.80
CA ARG A 115 -3.29 3.44 -3.19
C ARG A 115 -3.92 2.82 -1.96
N ARG A 116 -4.48 3.66 -1.06
CA ARG A 116 -5.17 3.20 0.14
C ARG A 116 -6.37 2.32 -0.21
N LEU A 117 -7.18 2.75 -1.18
CA LEU A 117 -8.34 1.99 -1.64
C LEU A 117 -7.94 0.66 -2.29
N ALA A 118 -6.90 0.67 -3.12
CA ALA A 118 -6.38 -0.55 -3.75
C ALA A 118 -5.93 -1.59 -2.70
N TYR A 119 -5.19 -1.14 -1.67
CA TYR A 119 -4.78 -2.02 -0.58
C TYR A 119 -5.97 -2.54 0.24
N ALA A 120 -6.91 -1.67 0.60
CA ALA A 120 -8.11 -2.08 1.35
C ALA A 120 -8.95 -3.12 0.58
N ASN A 121 -9.10 -2.93 -0.73
CA ASN A 121 -9.80 -3.87 -1.59
C ASN A 121 -9.07 -5.22 -1.66
N TYR A 122 -7.74 -5.21 -1.82
CA TYR A 122 -6.94 -6.43 -1.81
C TYR A 122 -7.11 -7.20 -0.50
N VAL A 123 -6.94 -6.55 0.65
CA VAL A 123 -7.09 -7.17 1.97
C VAL A 123 -8.49 -7.76 2.15
N LYS A 124 -9.53 -7.07 1.67
CA LYS A 124 -10.90 -7.57 1.71
C LYS A 124 -11.05 -8.84 0.87
N LEU A 125 -10.54 -8.85 -0.36
CA LEU A 125 -10.63 -10.01 -1.25
C LEU A 125 -9.91 -11.23 -0.65
N GLU A 126 -8.72 -11.05 -0.09
CA GLU A 126 -7.98 -12.14 0.56
C GLU A 126 -8.73 -12.72 1.77
N ARG A 127 -9.38 -11.86 2.57
CA ARG A 127 -10.22 -12.32 3.69
C ARG A 127 -11.41 -13.15 3.21
N GLU A 128 -12.10 -12.70 2.17
CA GLU A 128 -13.25 -13.42 1.61
C GLU A 128 -12.81 -14.76 1.01
N LYS A 129 -11.68 -14.81 0.30
CA LYS A 129 -11.10 -16.06 -0.21
C LYS A 129 -10.81 -17.05 0.92
N ASN A 130 -10.12 -16.59 1.97
CA ASN A 130 -9.78 -17.44 3.11
C ASN A 130 -11.02 -17.95 3.86
N LYS A 131 -12.03 -17.09 4.01
CA LYS A 131 -13.31 -17.45 4.61
C LYS A 131 -14.03 -18.52 3.77
N ASN A 132 -14.08 -18.34 2.46
CA ASN A 132 -14.72 -19.30 1.55
C ASN A 132 -13.99 -20.64 1.57
N MET A 133 -12.66 -20.64 1.52
CA MET A 133 -11.84 -21.85 1.64
C MET A 133 -12.13 -22.60 2.94
N LEU A 134 -12.18 -21.90 4.08
CA LEU A 134 -12.53 -22.50 5.37
C LEU A 134 -13.95 -23.06 5.40
N LEU A 135 -14.90 -22.41 4.71
CA LEU A 135 -16.28 -22.90 4.61
C LEU A 135 -16.35 -24.18 3.78
N GLU A 136 -15.62 -24.25 2.66
CA GLU A 136 -15.55 -25.48 1.85
C GLU A 136 -14.89 -26.62 2.61
N GLU A 137 -13.77 -26.38 3.30
CA GLU A 137 -13.15 -27.40 4.16
C GLU A 137 -14.09 -27.93 5.24
N LYS A 138 -14.90 -27.05 5.84
CA LYS A 138 -15.91 -27.44 6.84
C LYS A 138 -17.03 -28.28 6.21
N LYS A 139 -17.47 -27.95 4.98
CA LYS A 139 -18.45 -28.76 4.24
C LYS A 139 -17.88 -30.13 3.91
N ASP A 140 -16.65 -30.21 3.43
CA ASP A 140 -15.99 -31.48 3.11
C ASP A 140 -15.79 -32.37 4.33
N LYS A 141 -15.48 -31.78 5.49
CA LYS A 141 -15.44 -32.52 6.77
C LYS A 141 -16.82 -33.09 7.11
N ARG A 142 -17.88 -32.27 7.05
CA ARG A 142 -19.25 -32.73 7.30
C ARG A 142 -19.67 -33.86 6.36
N ILE A 143 -19.35 -33.76 5.07
CA ILE A 143 -19.66 -34.82 4.08
C ILE A 143 -18.91 -36.10 4.42
N ARG A 144 -17.61 -36.01 4.79
CA ARG A 144 -16.82 -37.17 5.23
C ARG A 144 -17.40 -37.82 6.48
N ASP A 145 -17.75 -37.03 7.49
CA ASP A 145 -18.32 -37.51 8.75
C ASP A 145 -19.68 -38.20 8.52
N GLN A 146 -20.54 -37.62 7.68
CA GLN A 146 -21.81 -38.23 7.28
C GLN A 146 -21.62 -39.55 6.54
N LYS A 147 -20.65 -39.63 5.62
CA LYS A 147 -20.34 -40.86 4.89
C LYS A 147 -19.82 -41.96 5.83
N GLN A 148 -18.95 -41.62 6.79
CA GLN A 148 -18.45 -42.55 7.82
C GLN A 148 -19.61 -43.07 8.69
N HIS A 149 -20.50 -42.19 9.14
CA HIS A 149 -21.67 -42.57 9.93
C HIS A 149 -22.61 -43.51 9.15
N ALA A 150 -22.87 -43.22 7.87
CA ALA A 150 -23.72 -44.07 7.02
C ALA A 150 -23.11 -45.47 6.79
N LEU A 151 -21.80 -45.57 6.59
CA LEU A 151 -21.10 -46.86 6.47
C LEU A 151 -21.22 -47.68 7.75
N GLY A 152 -20.97 -47.08 8.92
CA GLY A 152 -21.10 -47.78 10.21
C GLY A 152 -22.53 -48.25 10.51
N VAL A 153 -23.56 -47.49 10.09
CA VAL A 153 -24.97 -47.92 10.20
C VAL A 153 -25.26 -49.13 9.30
N ASN A 154 -24.77 -49.13 8.06
CA ASN A 154 -24.93 -50.27 7.15
C ASN A 154 -24.22 -51.52 7.67
N ASP A 155 -23.00 -51.41 8.17
CA ASP A 155 -22.27 -52.53 8.78
C ASP A 155 -23.04 -53.10 9.98
N THR A 156 -23.64 -52.24 10.80
CA THR A 156 -24.49 -52.65 11.93
C THR A 156 -25.77 -53.35 11.48
N ILE A 157 -26.39 -52.89 10.38
CA ILE A 157 -27.59 -53.51 9.80
C ILE A 157 -27.24 -54.88 9.22
N THR A 158 -26.13 -55.01 8.48
CA THR A 158 -25.66 -56.29 7.92
C THR A 158 -25.41 -57.31 9.03
N LEU A 159 -24.67 -56.96 10.08
CA LEU A 159 -24.44 -57.85 11.23
C LEU A 159 -25.74 -58.31 11.91
N LYS A 160 -26.74 -57.42 12.02
CA LYS A 160 -28.06 -57.78 12.58
C LYS A 160 -28.87 -58.69 11.65
N ASN A 161 -28.72 -58.55 10.33
CA ASN A 161 -29.38 -59.40 9.34
C ASN A 161 -28.73 -60.79 9.28
N ASP A 162 -27.40 -60.86 9.41
CA ASP A 162 -26.65 -62.13 9.47
C ASP A 162 -27.05 -62.94 10.73
N LEU A 163 -27.19 -62.27 11.88
CA LEU A 163 -27.70 -62.89 13.13
C LEU A 163 -29.15 -63.39 13.05
N ASN A 164 -29.96 -62.85 12.14
CA ASN A 164 -31.33 -63.31 11.92
C ASN A 164 -31.44 -64.43 10.88
N THR A 165 -30.42 -64.60 10.02
CA THR A 165 -30.42 -65.62 8.95
C THR A 165 -30.09 -67.03 9.49
N GLU A 166 -29.38 -67.13 10.62
CA GLU A 166 -29.12 -68.41 11.30
C GLU A 166 -30.31 -68.97 12.12
N LYS A 167 -31.44 -68.26 12.21
CA LYS A 167 -32.65 -68.67 12.96
C LYS A 167 -33.82 -69.16 12.09
N SER A 168 -33.55 -69.77 10.95
CA SER A 168 -34.57 -70.56 10.23
C SER A 168 -34.37 -72.05 10.55
N PRO A 169 -35.34 -72.75 11.17
CA PRO A 169 -35.22 -74.19 11.45
C PRO A 169 -35.24 -74.97 10.15
N THR A 170 -34.25 -75.85 9.96
CA THR A 170 -34.27 -76.93 8.97
C THR A 170 -35.57 -77.71 9.14
N GLN A 171 -36.53 -77.55 8.22
CA GLN A 171 -37.65 -78.48 8.12
C GLN A 171 -37.09 -79.80 7.58
N THR A 172 -36.78 -80.72 8.51
CA THR A 172 -36.56 -82.13 8.20
C THR A 172 -37.84 -82.67 7.55
N ILE A 173 -37.80 -82.85 6.24
CA ILE A 173 -38.81 -83.56 5.47
C ILE A 173 -38.76 -85.02 5.95
N ALA A 174 -39.79 -85.44 6.70
CA ALA A 174 -39.95 -86.83 7.11
C ALA A 174 -40.39 -87.67 5.92
N ASP A 175 -39.63 -88.73 5.63
CA ASP A 175 -39.96 -89.77 4.65
C ASP A 175 -41.27 -90.50 5.02
N PRO A 176 -42.10 -90.91 4.03
CA PRO A 176 -43.29 -91.70 4.31
C PRO A 176 -42.92 -93.18 4.45
N VAL A 177 -42.99 -93.70 5.68
CA VAL A 177 -42.89 -95.15 5.95
C VAL A 177 -44.23 -95.81 5.60
N LYS A 178 -44.14 -96.85 4.75
CA LYS A 178 -45.22 -97.74 4.30
C LYS A 178 -45.75 -98.67 5.41
N ARG A 179 -46.95 -99.23 5.14
CA ARG A 179 -47.61 -100.45 5.67
C ARG A 179 -48.40 -100.23 6.97
N GLU A 180 -49.61 -100.78 7.14
CA GLU A 180 -50.32 -101.93 6.55
C GLU A 180 -51.83 -101.66 6.50
#